data_AF-A0A2D6IKJ8-F1
#
_entry.id   AF-A0A2D6IKJ8-F1
#
_cell.length_a   1.000
_cell.length_b   1.000
_cell.length_c   1.000
_cell.angle_alpha   90.00
_cell.angle_beta   90.00
_cell.angle_gamma   90.00
#
_symmetry.space_group_name_H-M   'P 1'
#
loop_
_entity.id
_entity.type
_entity.pdbx_description
1 polymer ?
#
loop_
_entity_poly.entity_id
_entity_poly.type
_entity_poly.pdbx_seq_one_letter_code
_entity_poly.pdbx_strand_id
1 'polypeptide(L)'
;VDYADILKPISFSKEKRNDLETIYEELRGIAQEFECPVWTASQTNRSGINAEVITMESISEAYSKCFVADFIFSVSRTVDDKMNNTGRIFIAKNRNGIDGVVYPIFMDAANVDIKVLPQSSLATGDEKLSKVQKMYKEFRESQSS
;
A
#
# COMPACT_ATOMS: atom_id res chain seq x y z
N VAL A 1 12.19 -2.42 -8.18
CA VAL A 1 12.88 -3.42 -7.34
C VAL A 1 11.84 -4.38 -6.80
N ASP A 2 12.02 -5.69 -6.96
CA ASP A 2 11.03 -6.69 -6.51
C ASP A 2 11.76 -7.86 -5.79
N TYR A 3 11.71 -8.00 -4.46
CA TYR A 3 11.13 -7.13 -3.43
C TYR A 3 12.26 -6.44 -2.63
N ALA A 4 12.08 -5.17 -2.21
CA ALA A 4 13.05 -4.52 -1.31
C ALA A 4 13.21 -5.27 0.02
N ASP A 5 12.15 -5.95 0.47
CA ASP A 5 12.10 -6.69 1.74
C ASP A 5 13.04 -7.90 1.81
N ILE A 6 13.53 -8.38 0.66
CA ILE A 6 14.46 -9.51 0.55
C ILE A 6 15.88 -9.06 0.22
N LEU A 7 16.11 -7.76 0.04
CA LEU A 7 17.46 -7.25 -0.20
C LEU A 7 18.34 -7.51 1.01
N LYS A 8 19.61 -7.82 0.74
CA LYS A 8 20.60 -8.00 1.78
C LYS A 8 21.03 -6.63 2.29
N PRO A 9 20.93 -6.35 3.60
CA PRO A 9 21.37 -5.07 4.14
C PRO A 9 22.90 -4.96 4.06
N ILE A 10 23.41 -3.74 3.91
CA ILE A 10 24.85 -3.47 3.85
C ILE A 10 25.50 -3.68 5.22
N SER A 11 24.77 -3.34 6.29
CA SER A 11 25.17 -3.59 7.67
C SER A 11 24.08 -4.39 8.38
N PHE A 12 24.48 -5.41 9.15
CA PHE A 12 23.53 -6.23 9.90
C PHE A 12 23.26 -5.59 11.25
N SER A 13 22.01 -5.22 11.50
CA SER A 13 21.51 -4.84 12.82
C SER A 13 21.07 -6.06 13.62
N LYS A 14 20.90 -5.88 14.94
CA LYS A 14 20.28 -6.92 15.80
C LYS A 14 18.80 -7.10 15.49
N GLU A 15 18.16 -6.10 14.90
CA GLU A 15 16.73 -6.08 14.63
C GLU A 15 16.46 -5.85 13.15
N LYS A 16 15.72 -6.79 12.54
CA LYS A 16 15.37 -6.79 11.11
C LYS A 16 14.65 -5.50 10.65
N ARG A 17 13.95 -4.80 11.56
CA ARG A 17 13.28 -3.54 11.25
C ARG A 17 14.26 -2.43 10.86
N ASN A 18 15.41 -2.36 11.53
CA ASN A 18 16.41 -1.33 11.26
C ASN A 18 17.12 -1.59 9.92
N ASP A 19 17.33 -2.87 9.59
CA ASP A 19 17.87 -3.29 8.30
C ASP A 19 16.93 -2.88 7.17
N LEU A 20 15.63 -3.10 7.34
CA LEU A 20 14.61 -2.69 6.36
C LEU A 20 14.52 -1.17 6.23
N GLU A 21 14.60 -0.43 7.34
CA GLU A 21 14.62 1.04 7.30
C GLU A 21 15.80 1.55 6.46
N THR A 22 17.00 1.02 6.72
CA THR A 22 18.23 1.37 5.99
C THR A 22 18.09 1.08 4.49
N ILE A 23 17.57 -0.09 4.11
CA ILE A 23 17.35 -0.45 2.70
C ILE A 23 16.44 0.56 1.99
N TYR A 24 15.35 0.99 2.64
CA TYR A 24 14.40 1.92 2.04
C TYR A 24 14.97 3.34 1.96
N GLU A 25 15.76 3.78 2.95
CA GLU A 25 16.48 5.05 2.89
C GLU A 25 17.52 5.07 1.76
N GLU A 26 18.27 3.99 1.59
CA GLU A 26 19.24 3.85 0.50
C GLU A 26 18.55 3.86 -0.87
N LEU A 27 17.42 3.15 -1.02
CA LEU A 27 16.63 3.20 -2.26
C LEU A 27 16.14 4.61 -2.58
N ARG A 28 15.77 5.39 -1.55
CA ARG A 28 15.43 6.82 -1.72
C ARG A 28 16.65 7.64 -2.11
N GLY A 29 17.80 7.40 -1.50
CA GLY A 29 19.06 8.06 -1.84
C GLY A 29 19.43 7.84 -3.30
N ILE A 30 19.32 6.60 -3.79
CA ILE A 30 19.52 6.25 -5.20
C ILE A 30 18.51 6.98 -6.11
N ALA A 31 17.24 7.02 -5.72
CA ALA A 31 16.21 7.74 -6.49
C ALA A 31 16.56 9.24 -6.63
N GLN A 32 17.12 9.84 -5.59
CA GLN A 32 17.55 11.24 -5.59
C GLN A 32 18.83 11.46 -6.39
N GLU A 33 19.84 10.60 -6.24
CA GLU A 33 21.12 10.70 -6.93
C GLU A 33 20.97 10.56 -8.45
N PHE A 34 20.13 9.63 -8.90
CA PHE A 34 19.91 9.34 -10.32
C PHE A 34 18.66 10.03 -10.89
N GLU A 35 18.00 10.89 -10.11
CA GLU A 35 16.78 11.63 -10.48
C GLU A 35 15.70 10.74 -11.14
N CYS A 36 15.54 9.50 -10.64
CA CYS A 36 14.65 8.52 -11.25
C CYS A 36 13.64 7.94 -10.24
N PRO A 37 12.40 7.64 -10.68
CA PRO A 37 11.40 7.07 -9.79
C PRO A 37 11.74 5.61 -9.45
N VAL A 38 11.85 5.31 -8.17
CA VAL A 38 12.07 3.95 -7.67
C VAL A 38 10.78 3.41 -7.08
N TRP A 39 10.39 2.23 -7.56
CA TRP A 39 9.22 1.49 -7.07
C TRP A 39 9.65 0.16 -6.50
N THR A 40 9.06 -0.22 -5.37
CA THR A 40 9.23 -1.54 -4.79
C THR A 40 7.92 -2.09 -4.28
N ALA A 41 7.76 -3.41 -4.36
CA ALA A 41 6.71 -4.13 -3.66
C ALA A 41 7.16 -4.48 -2.23
N SER A 42 6.21 -4.45 -1.30
CA SER A 42 6.36 -4.92 0.08
C SER A 42 5.25 -5.90 0.36
N GLN A 43 5.55 -6.97 1.10
CA GLN A 43 4.53 -7.93 1.51
C GLN A 43 3.81 -7.41 2.77
N THR A 44 2.50 -7.65 2.85
CA THR A 44 1.71 -7.34 4.04
C THR A 44 1.83 -8.45 5.08
N ASN A 45 1.52 -8.12 6.33
CA ASN A 45 1.46 -9.12 7.39
C ASN A 45 0.29 -10.13 7.18
N ARG A 46 0.31 -11.23 7.96
CA ARG A 46 -0.67 -12.33 7.84
C ARG A 46 -2.12 -11.87 8.12
N SER A 47 -2.31 -10.80 8.87
CA SER A 47 -3.62 -10.17 9.12
C SER A 47 -4.15 -9.32 7.97
N GLY A 48 -3.30 -8.96 7.00
CA GLY A 48 -3.70 -8.28 5.76
C GLY A 48 -4.35 -9.24 4.74
N ILE A 49 -4.28 -10.55 4.98
CA ILE A 49 -4.95 -11.57 4.14
C ILE A 49 -6.47 -11.38 4.27
N ASN A 50 -7.15 -11.17 3.14
CA ASN A 50 -8.59 -10.87 3.03
C ASN A 50 -9.04 -9.53 3.63
N ALA A 51 -8.13 -8.63 4.02
CA ALA A 51 -8.51 -7.29 4.44
C ALA A 51 -9.08 -6.52 3.24
N GLU A 52 -10.29 -5.97 3.38
CA GLU A 52 -10.90 -5.11 2.36
C GLU A 52 -10.04 -3.87 2.11
N VAL A 53 -9.40 -3.37 3.17
CA VAL A 53 -8.43 -2.28 3.12
C VAL A 53 -7.21 -2.63 3.96
N ILE A 54 -6.06 -2.58 3.31
CA ILE A 54 -4.77 -2.66 3.97
C ILE A 54 -4.43 -1.23 4.41
N THR A 55 -4.71 -0.95 5.67
CA THR A 55 -4.35 0.31 6.34
C THR A 55 -2.86 0.34 6.64
N MET A 56 -2.32 1.53 6.93
CA MET A 56 -0.91 1.70 7.32
C MET A 56 -0.54 0.86 8.56
N GLU A 57 -1.50 0.57 9.45
CA GLU A 57 -1.31 -0.33 10.59
C GLU A 57 -1.10 -1.80 10.17
N SER A 58 -1.71 -2.23 9.07
CA SER A 58 -1.47 -3.58 8.51
C SER A 58 -0.11 -3.69 7.79
N ILE A 59 0.52 -2.54 7.53
CA ILE A 59 1.89 -2.40 7.01
C ILE A 59 2.90 -2.23 8.18
N SER A 60 2.41 -2.10 9.42
CA SER A 60 3.13 -1.63 10.62
C SER A 60 4.27 -2.52 11.13
N GLU A 61 4.38 -3.79 10.73
CA GLU A 61 5.58 -4.59 11.03
C GLU A 61 6.86 -3.90 10.47
N ALA A 62 6.67 -2.95 9.55
CA ALA A 62 7.68 -2.06 9.01
C ALA A 62 7.22 -0.59 8.94
N TYR A 63 6.72 -0.05 10.06
CA TYR A 63 6.30 1.36 10.19
C TYR A 63 7.35 2.36 9.67
N SER A 64 8.65 2.04 9.79
CA SER A 64 9.76 2.83 9.23
C SER A 64 9.68 3.03 7.71
N LYS A 65 9.22 2.02 6.94
CA LYS A 65 9.07 2.12 5.48
C LYS A 65 8.07 3.21 5.10
N CYS A 66 7.01 3.34 5.89
CA CYS A 66 5.94 4.29 5.65
C CYS A 66 6.41 5.73 5.77
N PHE A 67 7.46 6.03 6.56
CA PHE A 67 8.02 7.38 6.67
C PHE A 67 8.87 7.76 5.46
N VAL A 68 9.68 6.83 4.98
CA VAL A 68 10.61 7.06 3.86
C VAL A 68 9.84 7.18 2.54
N ALA A 69 8.88 6.30 2.27
CA ALA A 69 8.15 6.30 1.01
C ALA A 69 7.31 7.58 0.81
N ASP A 70 7.34 8.10 -0.43
CA ASP A 70 6.60 9.30 -0.83
C ASP A 70 5.18 8.97 -1.34
N PHE A 71 5.00 7.77 -1.89
CA PHE A 71 3.72 7.26 -2.38
C PHE A 71 3.58 5.79 -1.97
N ILE A 72 2.43 5.45 -1.37
CA ILE A 72 2.11 4.09 -0.93
C ILE A 72 0.68 3.80 -1.35
N PHE A 73 0.52 2.69 -2.05
CA PHE A 73 -0.79 2.13 -2.35
C PHE A 73 -0.80 0.64 -2.02
N SER A 74 -1.97 0.13 -1.70
CA SER A 74 -2.19 -1.29 -1.49
C SER A 74 -3.17 -1.83 -2.53
N VAL A 75 -2.99 -3.11 -2.87
CA VAL A 75 -3.89 -3.86 -3.74
C VAL A 75 -4.57 -4.91 -2.88
N SER A 76 -5.88 -4.84 -2.73
CA SER A 76 -6.67 -5.80 -1.95
C SER A 76 -7.66 -6.56 -2.83
N ARG A 77 -7.81 -7.86 -2.53
CA ARG A 77 -8.82 -8.74 -3.12
C ARG A 77 -9.40 -9.61 -2.02
N THR A 78 -10.71 -9.55 -1.82
CA THR A 78 -11.45 -10.53 -1.02
C THR A 78 -11.64 -11.83 -1.79
N VAL A 79 -12.19 -12.86 -1.14
CA VAL A 79 -12.58 -14.11 -1.80
C VAL A 79 -13.61 -13.84 -2.90
N ASP A 80 -14.59 -12.97 -2.63
CA ASP A 80 -15.60 -12.58 -3.61
C ASP A 80 -14.99 -11.81 -4.78
N ASP A 81 -14.01 -10.95 -4.52
CA ASP A 81 -13.28 -10.23 -5.56
C ASP A 81 -12.45 -11.18 -6.44
N LYS A 82 -11.93 -12.25 -5.85
CA LYS A 82 -11.20 -13.28 -6.58
C LYS A 82 -12.11 -14.03 -7.55
N MET A 83 -13.34 -14.33 -7.14
CA MET A 83 -14.33 -15.02 -7.99
C MET A 83 -14.83 -14.13 -9.14
N ASN A 84 -14.92 -12.82 -8.92
CA ASN A 84 -15.48 -11.87 -9.88
C ASN A 84 -14.42 -11.10 -10.69
N ASN A 85 -13.14 -11.42 -10.54
CA ASN A 85 -12.02 -10.66 -11.15
C ASN A 85 -12.07 -9.16 -10.82
N THR A 86 -12.53 -8.81 -9.63
CA THR A 86 -12.49 -7.45 -9.10
C THR A 86 -11.36 -7.31 -8.07
N GLY A 87 -11.17 -6.09 -7.61
CA GLY A 87 -10.26 -5.74 -6.53
C GLY A 87 -10.34 -4.25 -6.24
N ARG A 88 -9.52 -3.80 -5.29
CA ARG A 88 -9.43 -2.38 -4.93
C ARG A 88 -7.97 -1.98 -4.80
N ILE A 89 -7.67 -0.79 -5.30
CA ILE A 89 -6.44 -0.07 -5.01
C ILE A 89 -6.77 0.99 -3.97
N PHE A 90 -6.04 1.02 -2.88
CA PHE A 90 -6.17 2.06 -1.87
C PHE A 90 -4.89 2.89 -1.79
N ILE A 91 -5.00 4.20 -1.94
CA ILE A 91 -3.88 5.13 -1.74
C ILE A 91 -3.74 5.38 -0.24
N ALA A 92 -2.79 4.69 0.39
CA ALA A 92 -2.53 4.78 1.81
C ALA A 92 -1.71 6.02 2.20
N LYS A 93 -0.82 6.47 1.30
CA LYS A 93 -0.02 7.68 1.48
C LYS A 93 0.28 8.33 0.14
N ASN A 94 0.17 9.65 0.10
CA ASN A 94 0.60 10.46 -1.03
C ASN A 94 1.16 11.79 -0.52
N ARG A 95 2.48 11.98 -0.58
CA ARG A 95 3.13 13.19 -0.04
C ARG A 95 2.70 14.47 -0.79
N ASN A 96 2.41 14.35 -2.09
CA ASN A 96 2.19 15.50 -2.97
C ASN A 96 0.72 15.64 -3.41
N GLY A 97 -0.21 14.90 -2.80
CA GLY A 97 -1.59 14.90 -3.26
C GLY A 97 -2.54 14.24 -2.28
N ILE A 98 -3.74 13.93 -2.77
CA ILE A 98 -4.81 13.35 -1.95
C ILE A 98 -4.47 11.88 -1.67
N ASP A 99 -4.60 11.50 -0.41
CA ASP A 99 -4.56 10.13 0.10
C ASP A 99 -5.93 9.71 0.66
N GLY A 100 -6.08 8.45 1.04
CA GLY A 100 -7.35 7.90 1.52
C GLY A 100 -8.35 7.59 0.39
N VAL A 101 -7.92 7.64 -0.88
CA VAL A 101 -8.77 7.36 -2.04
C VAL A 101 -8.71 5.88 -2.39
N VAL A 102 -9.87 5.30 -2.67
CA VAL A 102 -10.01 3.94 -3.18
C VAL A 102 -10.39 3.99 -4.65
N TYR A 103 -9.71 3.17 -5.45
CA TYR A 103 -10.00 2.94 -6.86
C TYR A 103 -10.43 1.49 -7.07
N PRO A 104 -11.61 1.23 -7.65
CA PRO A 104 -11.99 -0.11 -8.06
C PRO A 104 -11.09 -0.56 -9.21
N ILE A 105 -10.67 -1.82 -9.17
CA ILE A 105 -9.92 -2.44 -10.27
C ILE A 105 -10.62 -3.71 -10.75
N PHE A 106 -10.50 -3.95 -12.05
CA PHE A 106 -10.65 -5.27 -12.63
C PHE A 106 -9.26 -5.92 -12.66
N MET A 107 -9.15 -7.17 -12.21
CA MET A 107 -7.89 -7.90 -12.15
C MET A 107 -8.10 -9.34 -12.59
N ASP A 108 -7.68 -9.62 -13.83
CA ASP A 108 -7.58 -10.99 -14.34
C ASP A 108 -6.17 -11.53 -14.06
N ALA A 109 -6.10 -12.44 -13.08
CA ALA A 109 -4.84 -13.05 -12.67
C ALA A 109 -4.30 -14.06 -13.69
N ALA A 110 -5.13 -14.59 -14.61
CA ALA A 110 -4.67 -15.52 -15.63
C ALA A 110 -3.79 -14.83 -16.68
N ASN A 111 -4.07 -13.55 -16.96
CA ASN A 111 -3.39 -12.76 -17.98
C ASN A 111 -2.58 -11.59 -17.40
N VAL A 112 -2.56 -11.43 -16.07
CA VAL A 112 -1.93 -10.29 -15.37
C VAL A 112 -2.49 -8.94 -15.91
N ASP A 113 -3.79 -8.90 -16.21
CA ASP A 113 -4.47 -7.71 -16.72
C ASP A 113 -5.14 -6.97 -15.56
N ILE A 114 -4.65 -5.77 -15.27
CA ILE A 114 -5.19 -4.89 -14.22
C ILE A 114 -5.70 -3.62 -14.88
N LYS A 115 -7.00 -3.37 -14.73
CA LYS A 115 -7.67 -2.17 -15.26
C LYS A 115 -8.29 -1.38 -14.13
N VAL A 116 -7.95 -0.10 -14.05
CA VAL A 116 -8.61 0.82 -13.12
C VAL A 116 -9.97 1.20 -13.68
N LEU A 117 -11.02 0.92 -12.93
CA LEU A 117 -12.39 1.23 -13.34
C LEU A 117 -12.73 2.68 -12.94
N PRO A 118 -13.57 3.38 -13.71
CA PRO A 118 -14.05 4.71 -13.33
C PRO A 118 -14.72 4.70 -11.96
N GLN A 119 -14.53 5.75 -11.16
CA GLN A 119 -15.17 5.85 -9.83
C GLN A 119 -16.72 5.78 -9.90
N SER A 120 -17.33 6.14 -11.03
CA SER A 120 -18.77 6.03 -11.26
C SER A 120 -19.29 4.59 -11.39
N SER A 121 -18.39 3.61 -11.59
CA SER A 121 -18.73 2.18 -11.64
C SER A 121 -19.04 1.62 -10.25
N LEU A 122 -18.74 2.38 -9.20
CA LEU A 122 -19.18 2.14 -7.83
C LEU A 122 -20.63 2.61 -7.71
N ALA A 123 -21.56 1.79 -8.22
CA ALA A 123 -22.98 2.10 -8.11
C ALA A 123 -23.39 2.22 -6.62
N THR A 124 -23.62 3.47 -6.19
CA THR A 124 -24.71 3.95 -5.30
C THR A 124 -25.08 3.18 -4.02
N GLY A 125 -24.28 2.27 -3.49
CA GLY A 125 -24.68 1.45 -2.33
C GLY A 125 -23.59 0.85 -1.47
N ASP A 126 -22.31 1.14 -1.70
CA ASP A 126 -21.24 0.55 -0.90
C ASP A 126 -21.08 1.27 0.46
N GLU A 127 -21.90 0.88 1.44
CA GLU A 127 -21.68 1.15 2.88
C GLU A 127 -20.25 0.79 3.32
N LYS A 128 -19.57 -0.07 2.57
CA LYS A 128 -18.19 -0.49 2.78
C LYS A 128 -17.19 0.62 2.48
N LEU A 129 -17.42 1.45 1.46
CA LEU A 129 -16.55 2.58 1.11
C LEU A 129 -16.64 3.70 2.14
N SER A 130 -17.85 3.98 2.65
CA SER A 130 -18.06 4.97 3.70
C SER A 130 -17.42 4.55 5.03
N LYS A 131 -17.43 3.25 5.36
CA LYS A 131 -16.68 2.69 6.51
C LYS A 131 -15.17 2.88 6.35
N VAL A 132 -14.62 2.66 5.16
CA VAL A 132 -13.19 2.86 4.86
C VAL A 132 -12.80 4.33 4.97
N GLN A 133 -13.59 5.23 4.37
CA GLN A 133 -13.37 6.68 4.48
C GLN A 133 -13.46 7.16 5.93
N LYS A 134 -14.41 6.61 6.70
CA LYS A 134 -14.58 6.91 8.13
C LYS A 134 -13.40 6.42 8.97
N MET A 135 -12.95 5.18 8.76
CA MET A 135 -11.78 4.60 9.42
C MET A 135 -10.51 5.41 9.15
N TYR A 136 -10.32 5.86 7.90
CA TYR A 136 -9.20 6.72 7.54
C TYR A 136 -9.28 8.11 8.21
N LYS A 137 -10.48 8.68 8.32
CA LYS A 137 -10.70 9.96 9.00
C LYS A 137 -10.39 9.88 10.49
N GLU A 138 -10.89 8.84 11.17
CA GLU A 138 -10.60 8.57 12.59
C GLU A 138 -9.10 8.37 12.84
N PHE A 139 -8.40 7.70 11.92
CA PHE A 139 -6.94 7.51 11.98
C PHE A 139 -6.15 8.82 11.77
N ARG A 140 -6.58 9.70 10.86
CA ARG A 140 -5.93 11.01 10.70
C ARG A 140 -6.05 11.89 11.94
N GLU A 141 -7.19 11.81 12.62
CA GLU A 141 -7.45 12.55 13.86
C GLU A 141 -6.59 12.01 15.03
N SER A 142 -6.34 10.69 15.10
CA SER A 142 -5.50 10.09 16.15
C SER A 142 -4.00 10.39 16.01
N GLN A 143 -3.51 10.66 14.78
CA GLN A 143 -2.12 11.05 14.53
C GLN A 143 -1.87 12.56 14.71
N SER A 144 -2.93 13.35 14.86
CA SER A 144 -2.86 14.81 15.05
C SER A 144 -2.98 15.25 16.52
N SER A 145 -3.08 14.28 17.44
CA SER A 145 -3.19 14.46 18.90
C SER A 145 -1.95 13.93 19.59
#